data_AF-L9X5E8-F1
#
_entry.id   AF-L9X5E8-F1
#
_cell.length_a   1.000
_cell.length_b   1.000
_cell.length_c   1.000
_cell.angle_alpha   90.00
_cell.angle_beta   90.00
_cell.angle_gamma   90.00
#
_symmetry.space_group_name_H-M   'P 1'
#
loop_
_entity.id
_entity.type
_entity.pdbx_description
1 polymer ?
#
loop_
_entity_poly.entity_id
_entity_poly.type
_entity_poly.pdbx_seq_one_letter_code
_entity_poly.pdbx_strand_id
1 'polypeptide(L)'
;MTKRRLERDLEEQRDLLEELSPDERLEVFLKAAADNRDDWLEALWETCPKHRYRMVDQAFTERNRVAIQVRQHAVYELHTTLLEFQKKRQRQYLQWVIDSNRDEDPDEETEAEASERAEQLQLFFGELYTVYHGYRQFSEEELGVALETWLGSCLNGDTVAMAVAETLEDTHMKRLATENLNPSDTEPDDEEWITLDDVATIRYEAHVEMWDDALDGL
;
A
#
# COMPACT_ATOMS: atom_id res chain seq x y z
N MET A 1 -38.99 -31.12 -19.31
CA MET A 1 -39.60 -29.92 -18.70
C MET A 1 -39.94 -28.93 -19.82
N THR A 2 -41.15 -28.38 -19.83
CA THR A 2 -41.64 -27.50 -20.91
C THR A 2 -41.09 -26.08 -20.76
N LYS A 3 -40.70 -25.44 -21.87
CA LYS A 3 -40.14 -24.08 -21.96
C LYS A 3 -40.90 -23.02 -21.12
N ARG A 4 -42.24 -23.08 -21.14
CA ARG A 4 -43.12 -22.21 -20.34
C ARG A 4 -42.96 -22.31 -18.82
N ARG A 5 -42.45 -23.44 -18.31
CA ARG A 5 -42.23 -23.64 -16.87
C ARG A 5 -40.92 -22.98 -16.44
N LEU A 6 -39.87 -23.07 -17.25
CA LEU A 6 -38.60 -22.37 -17.02
C LEU A 6 -38.77 -20.85 -17.09
N GLU A 7 -39.56 -20.34 -18.04
CA GLU A 7 -39.85 -18.91 -18.15
C GLU A 7 -40.57 -18.37 -16.91
N ARG A 8 -41.55 -19.12 -16.38
CA ARG A 8 -42.26 -18.73 -15.16
C ARG A 8 -41.39 -18.83 -13.90
N ASP A 9 -40.57 -19.88 -13.80
CA ASP A 9 -39.66 -20.06 -12.67
C ASP A 9 -38.56 -18.97 -12.67
N LEU A 10 -38.14 -18.46 -13.85
CA LEU A 10 -37.22 -17.32 -13.99
C LEU A 10 -37.88 -15.97 -13.64
N GLU A 11 -39.16 -15.79 -13.96
CA GLU A 11 -39.90 -14.57 -13.65
C GLU A 11 -40.19 -14.47 -12.13
N GLU A 12 -40.59 -15.58 -11.49
CA GLU A 12 -40.71 -15.68 -10.03
C GLU A 12 -39.35 -15.44 -9.33
N GLN A 13 -38.24 -15.83 -9.95
CA GLN A 13 -36.89 -15.54 -9.44
C GLN A 13 -36.49 -14.08 -9.60
N ARG A 14 -36.88 -13.39 -10.69
CA ARG A 14 -36.60 -11.96 -10.88
C ARG A 14 -37.33 -11.10 -9.86
N ASP A 15 -38.59 -11.40 -9.57
CA ASP A 15 -39.36 -10.69 -8.54
C ASP A 15 -38.68 -10.80 -7.16
N LEU A 16 -38.14 -11.98 -6.82
CA LEU A 16 -37.36 -12.18 -5.61
C LEU A 16 -36.07 -11.35 -5.56
N LEU A 17 -35.42 -11.12 -6.71
CA LEU A 17 -34.18 -10.31 -6.81
C LEU A 17 -34.45 -8.80 -6.71
N GLU A 18 -35.65 -8.34 -7.10
CA GLU A 18 -36.07 -6.94 -6.98
C GLU A 18 -36.29 -6.51 -5.52
N GLU A 19 -36.73 -7.44 -4.66
CA GLU A 19 -37.01 -7.17 -3.24
C GLU A 19 -35.76 -7.23 -2.33
N LEU A 20 -34.63 -7.73 -2.84
CA LEU A 20 -33.40 -7.86 -2.05
C LEU A 20 -32.83 -6.50 -1.62
N SER A 21 -32.38 -6.45 -0.37
CA SER A 21 -31.54 -5.36 0.13
C SER A 21 -30.16 -5.34 -0.57
N PRO A 22 -29.41 -4.22 -0.50
CA PRO A 22 -28.07 -4.13 -1.10
C PRO A 22 -27.11 -5.24 -0.64
N ASP A 23 -27.14 -5.59 0.64
CA ASP A 23 -26.25 -6.61 1.23
C ASP A 23 -26.63 -8.02 0.75
N GLU A 24 -27.93 -8.34 0.67
CA GLU A 24 -28.41 -9.61 0.13
C GLU A 24 -28.10 -9.75 -1.37
N ARG A 25 -28.17 -8.66 -2.13
CA ARG A 25 -27.75 -8.66 -3.55
C ARG A 25 -26.27 -8.93 -3.70
N LEU A 26 -25.43 -8.34 -2.86
CA LEU A 26 -23.99 -8.59 -2.88
C LEU A 26 -23.70 -10.07 -2.55
N GLU A 27 -24.40 -10.66 -1.59
CA GLU A 27 -24.26 -12.07 -1.25
C GLU A 27 -24.65 -12.98 -2.43
N VAL A 28 -25.79 -12.73 -3.09
CA VAL A 28 -26.23 -13.50 -4.26
C VAL A 28 -25.27 -13.31 -5.44
N PHE A 29 -24.75 -12.10 -5.64
CA PHE A 29 -23.75 -11.80 -6.66
C PHE A 29 -22.48 -12.61 -6.45
N LEU A 30 -21.92 -12.60 -5.24
CA LEU A 30 -20.68 -13.34 -4.92
C LEU A 30 -20.85 -14.85 -5.10
N LYS A 31 -22.00 -15.40 -4.71
CA LYS A 31 -22.33 -16.82 -4.91
C LYS A 31 -22.50 -17.16 -6.39
N ALA A 32 -23.24 -16.35 -7.16
CA ALA A 32 -23.43 -16.56 -8.59
C ALA A 32 -22.11 -16.45 -9.38
N ALA A 33 -21.24 -15.52 -9.01
CA ALA A 33 -19.91 -15.37 -9.60
C ALA A 33 -19.00 -16.56 -9.29
N ALA A 34 -19.01 -17.07 -8.04
CA ALA A 34 -18.25 -18.26 -7.66
C ALA A 34 -18.71 -19.53 -8.40
N ASP A 35 -20.02 -19.62 -8.69
CA ASP A 35 -20.65 -20.77 -9.36
C ASP A 35 -20.75 -20.63 -10.89
N ASN A 36 -20.16 -19.59 -11.50
CA ASN A 36 -20.27 -19.25 -12.94
C ASN A 36 -21.71 -19.25 -13.47
N ARG A 37 -22.64 -18.65 -12.73
CA ARG A 37 -24.05 -18.52 -13.14
C ARG A 37 -24.32 -17.17 -13.78
N ASP A 38 -23.92 -17.04 -15.04
CA ASP A 38 -24.02 -15.80 -15.82
C ASP A 38 -25.46 -15.30 -15.98
N ASP A 39 -26.43 -16.22 -16.05
CA ASP A 39 -27.86 -15.92 -16.11
C ASP A 39 -28.37 -15.23 -14.83
N TRP A 40 -27.83 -15.60 -13.67
CA TRP A 40 -28.14 -14.96 -12.39
C TRP A 40 -27.49 -13.59 -12.25
N LEU A 41 -26.28 -13.43 -12.77
CA LEU A 41 -25.59 -12.14 -12.79
C LEU A 41 -26.35 -11.14 -13.68
N GLU A 42 -26.78 -11.56 -14.87
CA GLU A 42 -27.58 -10.72 -15.78
C GLU A 42 -28.92 -10.32 -15.14
N ALA A 43 -29.64 -11.27 -14.54
CA ALA A 43 -30.90 -10.99 -13.85
C ALA A 43 -30.74 -10.02 -12.66
N LEU A 44 -29.67 -10.16 -11.86
CA LEU A 44 -29.32 -9.23 -10.78
C LEU A 44 -29.05 -7.81 -11.30
N TRP A 45 -28.34 -7.69 -12.42
CA TRP A 45 -28.03 -6.40 -13.03
C TRP A 45 -29.27 -5.70 -13.57
N GLU A 46 -30.21 -6.46 -14.14
CA GLU A 46 -31.47 -5.91 -14.67
C GLU A 46 -32.41 -5.43 -13.57
N THR A 47 -32.46 -6.15 -12.45
CA THR A 47 -33.38 -5.90 -11.30
C THR A 47 -32.82 -4.90 -10.29
N CYS A 48 -31.55 -4.50 -10.44
CA CYS A 48 -30.92 -3.55 -9.53
C CYS A 48 -31.55 -2.13 -9.67
N PRO A 49 -32.00 -1.50 -8.56
CA PRO A 49 -32.58 -0.16 -8.57
C PRO A 49 -31.64 0.88 -9.19
N LYS A 50 -32.09 1.47 -10.30
CA LYS A 50 -31.32 2.50 -11.01
C LYS A 50 -31.60 3.87 -10.39
N HIS A 51 -30.77 4.27 -9.45
CA HIS A 51 -30.83 5.61 -8.88
C HIS A 51 -30.21 6.64 -9.83
N ARG A 52 -30.90 7.76 -10.06
CA ARG A 52 -30.31 8.94 -10.72
C ARG A 52 -29.63 9.79 -9.65
N TYR A 53 -28.33 9.60 -9.49
CA TYR A 53 -27.51 10.52 -8.71
C TYR A 53 -27.40 11.84 -9.49
N ARG A 54 -27.61 12.97 -8.83
CA ARG A 54 -27.13 14.25 -9.37
C ARG A 54 -25.61 14.15 -9.38
N MET A 55 -25.01 14.19 -10.56
CA MET A 55 -23.55 14.15 -10.68
C MET A 55 -22.98 15.34 -9.89
N VAL A 56 -22.15 15.02 -8.91
CA VAL A 56 -21.11 15.93 -8.45
C VAL A 56 -20.20 16.19 -9.65
N ASP A 57 -19.47 17.32 -9.66
CA ASP A 57 -18.49 17.63 -10.69
C ASP A 57 -17.67 16.37 -11.05
N GLN A 58 -17.63 16.01 -12.34
CA GLN A 58 -16.96 14.81 -12.82
C GLN A 58 -15.47 14.88 -12.47
N ALA A 59 -14.83 16.04 -12.65
CA ALA A 59 -13.41 16.21 -12.33
C ALA A 59 -13.14 16.04 -10.83
N PHE A 60 -14.05 16.49 -9.97
CA PHE A 60 -13.97 16.25 -8.54
C PHE A 60 -14.12 14.77 -8.19
N THR A 61 -15.10 14.09 -8.79
CA THR A 61 -15.39 12.68 -8.52
C THR A 61 -14.24 11.78 -8.94
N GLU A 62 -13.67 12.05 -10.11
CA GLU A 62 -12.55 11.32 -10.67
C GLU A 62 -11.27 11.53 -9.86
N ARG A 63 -10.90 12.78 -9.55
CA ARG A 63 -9.75 13.06 -8.67
C ARG A 63 -9.90 12.41 -7.30
N ASN A 64 -11.09 12.42 -6.72
CA ASN A 64 -11.34 11.75 -5.44
C ASN A 64 -11.17 10.24 -5.55
N ARG A 65 -11.63 9.62 -6.65
CA ARG A 65 -11.43 8.19 -6.91
C ARG A 65 -9.96 7.84 -7.00
N VAL A 66 -9.18 8.59 -7.78
CA VAL A 66 -7.72 8.39 -7.90
C VAL A 66 -7.04 8.59 -6.54
N ALA A 67 -7.37 9.66 -5.81
CA ALA A 67 -6.79 9.91 -4.49
C ALA A 67 -7.06 8.78 -3.49
N ILE A 68 -8.24 8.16 -3.55
CA ILE A 68 -8.58 6.98 -2.72
C ILE A 68 -7.72 5.78 -3.10
N GLN A 69 -7.49 5.54 -4.40
CA GLN A 69 -6.65 4.44 -4.88
C GLN A 69 -5.18 4.63 -4.51
N VAL A 70 -4.62 5.82 -4.75
CA VAL A 70 -3.23 6.14 -4.37
C VAL A 70 -3.07 6.04 -2.85
N ARG A 71 -4.06 6.47 -2.05
CA ARG A 71 -4.04 6.31 -0.59
C ARG A 71 -3.96 4.83 -0.18
N GLN A 72 -4.76 3.97 -0.80
CA GLN A 72 -4.74 2.53 -0.51
C GLN A 72 -3.37 1.92 -0.83
N HIS A 73 -2.77 2.35 -1.94
CA HIS A 73 -1.42 1.95 -2.31
C HIS A 73 -0.39 2.43 -1.30
N ALA A 74 -0.45 3.71 -0.89
CA ALA A 74 0.43 4.29 0.12
C ALA A 74 0.37 3.55 1.45
N VAL A 75 -0.83 3.28 1.97
CA VAL A 75 -0.98 2.51 3.22
C VAL A 75 -0.42 1.09 3.06
N TYR A 76 -0.68 0.44 1.93
CA TYR A 76 -0.15 -0.89 1.67
C TYR A 76 1.37 -0.90 1.66
N GLU A 77 1.99 -0.04 0.84
CA GLU A 77 3.44 0.05 0.66
C GLU A 77 4.14 0.38 1.98
N LEU A 78 3.69 1.43 2.68
CA LEU A 78 4.23 1.82 3.99
C LEU A 78 4.16 0.68 5.00
N HIS A 79 3.02 -0.01 5.06
CA HIS A 79 2.84 -1.10 6.01
C HIS A 79 3.70 -2.31 5.66
N THR A 80 3.77 -2.71 4.39
CA THR A 80 4.60 -3.84 3.96
C THR A 80 6.08 -3.57 4.20
N THR A 81 6.57 -2.39 3.83
CA THR A 81 7.98 -2.01 4.04
C THR A 81 8.32 -1.93 5.52
N LEU A 82 7.42 -1.40 6.36
CA LEU A 82 7.59 -1.39 7.81
C LEU A 82 7.70 -2.81 8.38
N LEU A 83 6.79 -3.72 7.99
CA LEU A 83 6.79 -5.10 8.48
C LEU A 83 8.05 -5.85 8.04
N GLU A 84 8.52 -5.63 6.82
CA GLU A 84 9.77 -6.23 6.33
C GLU A 84 10.97 -5.73 7.12
N PHE A 85 11.07 -4.42 7.34
CA PHE A 85 12.10 -3.82 8.20
C PHE A 85 12.06 -4.41 9.61
N GLN A 86 10.89 -4.43 10.26
CA GLN A 86 10.73 -4.95 11.62
C GLN A 86 11.11 -6.43 11.71
N LYS A 87 10.71 -7.25 10.73
CA LYS A 87 11.07 -8.67 10.66
C LYS A 87 12.58 -8.86 10.56
N LYS A 88 13.25 -8.09 9.71
CA LYS A 88 14.71 -8.14 9.54
C LYS A 88 15.42 -7.68 10.81
N ARG A 89 14.95 -6.61 11.44
CA ARG A 89 15.47 -6.09 12.72
C ARG A 89 15.37 -7.14 13.83
N GLN A 90 14.22 -7.79 13.97
CA GLN A 90 14.02 -8.86 14.96
C GLN A 90 14.94 -10.05 14.69
N ARG A 91 15.11 -10.45 13.42
CA ARG A 91 16.04 -11.52 13.05
C ARG A 91 17.47 -11.17 13.45
N GLN A 92 17.93 -9.95 13.14
CA GLN A 92 19.27 -9.48 13.50
C GLN A 92 19.47 -9.49 15.02
N TYR A 93 18.48 -9.00 15.77
CA TYR A 93 18.52 -9.00 17.24
C TYR A 93 18.62 -10.43 17.81
N LEU A 94 17.77 -11.36 17.35
CA LEU A 94 17.79 -12.74 17.82
C LEU A 94 19.11 -13.44 17.49
N GLN A 95 19.64 -13.19 16.30
CA GLN A 95 20.94 -13.73 15.90
C GLN A 95 22.07 -13.19 16.78
N TRP A 96 22.08 -11.88 17.03
CA TRP A 96 23.05 -11.27 17.95
C TRP A 96 22.97 -11.87 19.37
N VAL A 97 21.76 -12.15 19.88
CA VAL A 97 21.59 -12.84 21.16
C VAL A 97 22.18 -14.25 21.11
N ILE A 98 21.94 -15.02 20.05
CA ILE A 98 22.50 -16.37 19.89
C ILE A 98 24.02 -16.32 19.87
N ASP A 99 24.60 -15.45 19.03
CA ASP A 99 26.04 -15.35 18.85
C ASP A 99 26.75 -14.88 20.13
N SER A 100 26.12 -13.96 20.89
CA SER A 100 26.64 -13.51 22.19
C SER A 100 26.67 -14.61 23.27
N ASN A 101 25.98 -15.73 23.06
CA ASN A 101 25.95 -16.87 23.96
C ASN A 101 26.74 -18.08 23.40
N ARG A 102 27.42 -17.95 22.26
CA ARG A 102 28.32 -19.00 21.76
C ARG A 102 29.63 -18.93 22.53
N ASP A 103 30.16 -20.09 22.90
CA ASP A 103 31.48 -20.23 23.54
C ASP A 103 32.64 -20.16 22.52
N GLU A 104 32.30 -20.16 21.22
CA GLU A 104 33.25 -20.14 20.10
C GLU A 104 33.08 -18.83 19.32
N ASP A 105 34.22 -18.24 18.93
CA ASP A 105 34.23 -17.08 18.04
C ASP A 105 33.59 -17.44 16.68
N PRO A 106 32.87 -16.49 16.04
CA PRO A 106 32.29 -16.73 14.72
C PRO A 106 33.39 -17.02 13.68
N ASP A 107 33.09 -17.93 12.77
CA ASP A 107 33.92 -18.12 11.58
C ASP A 107 33.68 -17.01 10.55
N GLU A 108 34.55 -16.92 9.55
CA GLU A 108 34.48 -15.92 8.48
C GLU A 108 33.14 -15.94 7.73
N GLU A 109 32.53 -17.11 7.58
CA GLU A 109 31.21 -17.26 6.95
C GLU A 109 30.11 -16.61 7.81
N THR A 110 30.12 -16.86 9.12
CA THR A 110 29.18 -16.26 10.07
C THR A 110 29.34 -14.74 10.13
N GLU A 111 30.57 -14.23 10.09
CA GLU A 111 30.84 -12.79 10.05
C GLU A 111 30.32 -12.14 8.76
N ALA A 112 30.55 -12.77 7.60
CA ALA A 112 30.04 -12.30 6.32
C ALA A 112 28.51 -12.24 6.30
N GLU A 113 27.82 -13.28 6.79
CA GLU A 113 26.36 -13.28 6.92
C GLU A 113 25.86 -12.18 7.86
N ALA A 114 26.60 -11.86 8.93
CA ALA A 114 26.25 -10.79 9.85
C ALA A 114 26.35 -9.41 9.17
N SER A 115 27.38 -9.18 8.35
CA SER A 115 27.51 -7.96 7.55
C SER A 115 26.36 -7.82 6.56
N GLU A 116 26.06 -8.87 5.79
CA GLU A 116 24.99 -8.86 4.80
C GLU A 116 23.62 -8.55 5.45
N ARG A 117 23.34 -9.13 6.63
CA ARG A 117 22.11 -8.83 7.36
C ARG A 117 22.04 -7.38 7.83
N ALA A 118 23.17 -6.79 8.24
CA ALA A 118 23.24 -5.39 8.64
C ALA A 118 22.99 -4.45 7.46
N GLU A 119 23.62 -4.72 6.31
CA GLU A 119 23.42 -3.98 5.05
C GLU A 119 21.96 -4.06 4.58
N GLN A 120 21.35 -5.26 4.61
CA GLN A 120 19.94 -5.42 4.27
C GLN A 120 19.04 -4.57 5.19
N LEU A 121 19.34 -4.53 6.49
CA LEU A 121 18.56 -3.75 7.44
C LEU A 121 18.62 -2.25 7.14
N GLN A 122 19.81 -1.75 6.76
CA GLN A 122 20.02 -0.36 6.35
C GLN A 122 19.25 -0.04 5.07
N LEU A 123 19.26 -0.94 4.08
CA LEU A 123 18.52 -0.79 2.83
C LEU A 123 17.01 -0.68 3.07
N PHE A 124 16.42 -1.59 3.86
CA PHE A 124 14.99 -1.54 4.18
C PHE A 124 14.60 -0.31 5.00
N PHE A 125 15.48 0.18 5.87
CA PHE A 125 15.26 1.46 6.56
C PHE A 125 15.24 2.63 5.57
N GLY A 126 16.19 2.67 4.63
CA GLY A 126 16.24 3.69 3.59
C GLY A 126 15.02 3.65 2.67
N GLU A 127 14.55 2.45 2.31
CA GLU A 127 13.31 2.29 1.56
C GLU A 127 12.09 2.81 2.34
N LEU A 128 11.96 2.45 3.61
CA LEU A 128 10.87 2.96 4.45
C LEU A 128 10.90 4.49 4.55
N TYR A 129 12.09 5.07 4.74
CA TYR A 129 12.28 6.51 4.80
C TYR A 129 11.82 7.19 3.52
N THR A 130 12.32 6.71 2.37
CA THR A 130 12.07 7.35 1.07
C THR A 130 10.62 7.23 0.64
N VAL A 131 9.96 6.09 0.92
CA VAL A 131 8.51 5.92 0.68
C VAL A 131 7.70 6.85 1.58
N TYR A 132 7.99 6.93 2.88
CA TYR A 132 7.27 7.82 3.80
C TYR A 132 7.40 9.29 3.41
N HIS A 133 8.63 9.75 3.16
CA HIS A 133 8.88 11.14 2.79
C HIS A 133 8.38 11.48 1.38
N GLY A 134 8.43 10.54 0.43
CA GLY A 134 7.83 10.71 -0.89
C GLY A 134 6.31 10.90 -0.83
N TYR A 135 5.59 10.03 -0.12
CA TYR A 135 4.15 10.21 0.08
C TYR A 135 3.80 11.44 0.91
N ARG A 136 4.65 11.81 1.87
CA ARG A 136 4.44 13.03 2.66
C ARG A 136 4.47 14.25 1.76
N GLN A 137 5.52 14.41 0.97
CA GLN A 137 5.64 15.51 0.02
C GLN A 137 4.49 15.49 -0.99
N PHE A 138 4.16 14.34 -1.56
CA PHE A 138 3.02 14.18 -2.47
C PHE A 138 1.69 14.66 -1.84
N SER A 139 1.40 14.26 -0.61
CA SER A 139 0.16 14.65 0.08
C SER A 139 0.10 16.16 0.35
N GLU A 140 1.24 16.76 0.72
CA GLU A 140 1.33 18.18 1.03
C GLU A 140 1.25 19.05 -0.23
N GLU A 141 1.93 18.66 -1.30
CA GLU A 141 2.05 19.45 -2.54
C GLU A 141 0.89 19.21 -3.51
N GLU A 142 0.49 17.96 -3.76
CA GLU A 142 -0.54 17.63 -4.76
C GLU A 142 -1.95 17.61 -4.16
N LEU A 143 -2.09 17.14 -2.92
CA LEU A 143 -3.40 17.01 -2.27
C LEU A 143 -3.71 18.15 -1.29
N GLY A 144 -2.70 18.95 -0.92
CA GLY A 144 -2.85 20.08 -0.01
C GLY A 144 -3.22 19.69 1.42
N VAL A 145 -2.89 18.47 1.85
CA VAL A 145 -3.23 17.94 3.19
C VAL A 145 -2.05 17.20 3.79
N ALA A 146 -1.93 17.21 5.12
CA ALA A 146 -0.91 16.42 5.80
C ALA A 146 -1.12 14.91 5.56
N LEU A 147 -0.01 14.17 5.43
CA LEU A 147 -0.01 12.72 5.18
C LEU A 147 -0.89 11.98 6.18
N GLU A 148 -0.77 12.26 7.47
CA GLU A 148 -1.53 11.60 8.54
C GLU A 148 -3.03 11.86 8.41
N THR A 149 -3.42 13.06 7.95
CA THR A 149 -4.82 13.40 7.70
C THR A 149 -5.36 12.62 6.51
N TRP A 150 -4.57 12.52 5.44
CA TRP A 150 -4.94 11.77 4.26
C TRP A 150 -5.04 10.27 4.56
N LEU A 151 -4.01 9.66 5.14
CA LEU A 151 -3.98 8.23 5.48
C LEU A 151 -5.02 7.87 6.56
N GLY A 152 -5.28 8.74 7.54
CA GLY A 152 -6.23 8.51 8.62
C GLY A 152 -7.69 8.32 8.17
N SER A 153 -8.00 8.64 6.91
CA SER A 153 -9.31 8.34 6.30
C SER A 153 -9.43 6.92 5.74
N CYS A 154 -8.36 6.10 5.84
CA CYS A 154 -8.33 4.68 5.51
C CYS A 154 -8.26 3.82 6.79
N LEU A 155 -8.75 2.57 6.73
CA LEU A 155 -8.66 1.64 7.84
C LEU A 155 -7.18 1.41 8.24
N ASN A 156 -6.85 1.68 9.51
CA ASN A 156 -5.51 1.57 10.09
C ASN A 156 -4.45 2.53 9.50
N GLY A 157 -4.80 3.47 8.62
CA GLY A 157 -3.82 4.34 7.98
C GLY A 157 -3.10 5.27 8.97
N ASP A 158 -3.81 5.72 10.01
CA ASP A 158 -3.24 6.50 11.13
C ASP A 158 -2.21 5.70 11.94
N THR A 159 -2.53 4.44 12.23
CA THR A 159 -1.69 3.53 13.00
C THR A 159 -0.41 3.19 12.24
N VAL A 160 -0.53 2.94 10.93
CA VAL A 160 0.63 2.71 10.05
C VAL A 160 1.50 3.96 9.99
N ALA A 161 0.93 5.14 9.72
CA ALA A 161 1.68 6.39 9.64
C ALA A 161 2.45 6.68 10.94
N MET A 162 1.81 6.50 12.10
CA MET A 162 2.43 6.70 13.39
C MET A 162 3.57 5.70 13.65
N ALA A 163 3.37 4.41 13.35
CA ALA A 163 4.39 3.39 13.55
C ALA A 163 5.61 3.57 12.62
N VAL A 164 5.37 4.05 11.39
CA VAL A 164 6.45 4.43 10.47
C VAL A 164 7.20 5.64 11.01
N ALA A 165 6.50 6.71 11.38
CA ALA A 165 7.12 7.92 11.93
C ALA A 165 8.00 7.62 13.16
N GLU A 166 7.49 6.84 14.12
CA GLU A 166 8.25 6.39 15.30
C GLU A 166 9.50 5.58 14.90
N THR A 167 9.39 4.71 13.89
CA THR A 167 10.53 3.94 13.40
C THR A 167 11.61 4.84 12.79
N LEU A 168 11.21 5.90 12.08
CA LEU A 168 12.12 6.82 11.42
C LEU A 168 12.79 7.83 12.37
N GLU A 169 12.40 7.88 13.66
CA GLU A 169 13.11 8.66 14.69
C GLU A 169 14.50 8.10 15.02
N ASP A 170 14.84 6.90 14.56
CA ASP A 170 16.16 6.28 14.75
C ASP A 170 17.25 6.98 13.91
N THR A 171 17.82 8.04 14.48
CA THR A 171 18.91 8.83 13.88
C THR A 171 20.14 8.00 13.51
N HIS A 172 20.42 6.92 14.25
CA HIS A 172 21.56 6.04 13.96
C HIS A 172 21.30 5.24 12.68
N MET A 173 20.12 4.65 12.56
CA MET A 173 19.70 3.96 11.33
C MET A 173 19.61 4.92 10.14
N LYS A 174 19.13 6.15 10.33
CA LYS A 174 19.12 7.18 9.26
C LYS A 174 20.53 7.44 8.74
N ARG A 175 21.51 7.62 9.65
CA ARG A 175 22.90 7.82 9.27
C ARG A 175 23.46 6.61 8.50
N LEU A 176 23.30 5.40 9.03
CA LEU A 176 23.79 4.18 8.38
C LEU A 176 23.15 3.96 7.00
N ALA A 177 21.84 4.17 6.88
CA ALA A 177 21.14 4.05 5.61
C ALA A 177 21.62 5.09 4.59
N THR A 178 21.95 6.32 5.04
CA THR A 178 22.53 7.35 4.16
C THR A 178 23.95 6.97 3.74
N GLU A 179 24.78 6.48 4.65
CA GLU A 179 26.13 5.98 4.35
C GLU A 179 26.07 4.84 3.32
N ASN A 180 25.09 3.94 3.43
CA ASN A 180 24.90 2.81 2.50
C ASN A 180 24.45 3.21 1.07
N LEU A 181 23.97 4.44 0.86
CA LEU A 181 23.69 4.96 -0.49
C LEU A 181 24.96 5.37 -1.24
N ASN A 182 26.06 5.58 -0.51
CA ASN A 182 27.27 6.17 -1.03
C ASN A 182 28.41 5.14 -1.03
N PRO A 183 29.31 5.17 -2.02
CA PRO A 183 30.54 4.39 -1.98
C PRO A 183 31.36 4.68 -0.71
N SER A 184 32.14 3.71 -0.24
CA SER A 184 32.98 3.85 0.97
C SER A 184 33.98 5.01 0.92
N ASP A 185 34.31 5.46 -0.28
CA ASP A 185 35.35 6.45 -0.54
C ASP A 185 34.77 7.86 -0.77
N THR A 186 33.45 8.03 -0.71
CA THR A 186 32.76 9.32 -0.85
C THR A 186 32.53 9.91 0.54
N GLU A 187 32.89 11.18 0.73
CA GLU A 187 32.70 11.90 1.98
C GLU A 187 31.40 12.74 1.96
N PRO A 188 30.78 13.04 3.13
CA PRO A 188 29.54 13.81 3.20
C PRO A 188 29.59 15.23 2.61
N ASP A 189 30.80 15.78 2.43
CA ASP A 189 31.00 17.11 1.84
C ASP A 189 31.23 17.05 0.32
N ASP A 190 31.25 15.85 -0.29
CA ASP A 190 31.42 15.67 -1.73
C ASP A 190 30.13 16.06 -2.49
N GLU A 191 30.29 16.68 -3.66
CA GLU A 191 29.17 17.07 -4.53
C GLU A 191 28.32 15.87 -5.01
N GLU A 192 28.89 14.66 -4.95
CA GLU A 192 28.24 13.41 -5.34
C GLU A 192 27.55 12.70 -4.16
N TRP A 193 27.58 13.26 -2.94
CA TRP A 193 26.96 12.64 -1.77
C TRP A 193 25.43 12.64 -1.86
N ILE A 194 24.85 11.45 -2.00
CA ILE A 194 23.41 11.25 -2.12
C ILE A 194 22.80 11.10 -0.73
N THR A 195 21.78 11.91 -0.43
CA THR A 195 21.01 11.82 0.80
C THR A 195 19.74 11.00 0.61
N LEU A 196 19.17 10.53 1.73
CA LEU A 196 17.84 9.91 1.71
C LEU A 196 16.74 10.89 1.26
N ASP A 197 16.93 12.20 1.46
CA ASP A 197 15.97 13.21 1.00
C ASP A 197 16.01 13.37 -0.53
N ASP A 198 17.20 13.23 -1.15
CA ASP A 198 17.33 13.20 -2.62
C ASP A 198 16.57 12.00 -3.21
N VAL A 199 16.73 10.82 -2.60
CA VAL A 199 16.00 9.62 -3.04
C VAL A 199 14.50 9.72 -2.77
N ALA A 200 14.10 10.35 -1.65
CA ALA A 200 12.69 10.63 -1.37
C ALA A 200 12.07 11.59 -2.41
N THR A 201 12.84 12.55 -2.91
CA THR A 201 12.42 13.46 -4.00
C THR A 201 12.12 12.68 -5.27
N ILE A 202 12.98 11.73 -5.65
CA ILE A 202 12.75 10.85 -6.81
C ILE A 202 11.45 10.03 -6.62
N ARG A 203 11.19 9.54 -5.40
CA ARG A 203 9.93 8.83 -5.09
C ARG A 203 8.71 9.74 -5.20
N TYR A 204 8.80 10.97 -4.69
CA TYR A 204 7.77 11.99 -4.86
C TYR A 204 7.46 12.21 -6.35
N GLU A 205 8.47 12.43 -7.19
CA GLU A 205 8.30 12.63 -8.63
C GLU A 205 7.59 11.44 -9.30
N ALA A 206 7.94 10.21 -8.92
CA ALA A 206 7.25 9.01 -9.40
C ALA A 206 5.77 8.96 -8.98
N HIS A 207 5.43 9.41 -7.76
CA HIS A 207 4.04 9.50 -7.32
C HIS A 207 3.25 10.57 -8.08
N VAL A 208 3.87 11.69 -8.43
CA VAL A 208 3.26 12.73 -9.28
C VAL A 208 3.01 12.19 -10.68
N GLU A 209 3.98 11.50 -11.29
CA GLU A 209 3.80 10.88 -12.61
C GLU A 209 2.63 9.89 -12.61
N MET A 210 2.56 9.01 -11.60
CA MET A 210 1.45 8.07 -11.44
C MET A 210 0.10 8.78 -11.25
N TRP A 211 0.08 9.91 -10.55
CA TRP A 211 -1.10 10.73 -10.33
C TRP A 211 -1.58 11.38 -11.63
N ASP A 212 -0.68 12.00 -12.38
CA ASP A 212 -0.99 12.66 -13.66
C ASP A 212 -1.46 11.64 -14.70
N ASP A 213 -0.78 10.50 -14.83
CA ASP A 213 -1.19 9.40 -15.72
C ASP A 213 -2.60 8.89 -15.38
N ALA A 214 -2.90 8.75 -14.10
CA ALA A 214 -4.21 8.31 -13.64
C ALA A 214 -5.31 9.34 -13.94
N LEU A 215 -4.99 10.62 -14.03
CA LEU A 215 -5.92 11.69 -14.39
C LEU A 215 -6.07 11.86 -15.90
N ASP A 216 -5.01 11.68 -16.67
CA ASP A 216 -5.01 11.79 -18.14
C ASP A 216 -5.75 10.61 -18.82
N GLY A 217 -5.86 9.48 -18.13
CA GLY A 217 -6.64 8.32 -18.56
C GLY A 217 -8.17 8.47 -18.44
N LEU A 218 -8.69 9.63 -18.02
CA LEU A 218 -10.10 9.88 -17.67
C LEU A 218 -10.82 10.81 -18.65
#